data_AF-A0A8X7W773-F1
#
_entry.id   AF-A0A8X7W773-F1
#
_cell.length_a   1.000
_cell.length_b   1.000
_cell.length_c   1.000
_cell.angle_alpha   90.00
_cell.angle_beta   90.00
_cell.angle_gamma   90.00
#
_symmetry.space_group_name_H-M   'P 1'
#
loop_
_entity.id
_entity.type
_entity.pdbx_description
1 polymer ?
#
loop_
_entity_poly.entity_id
_entity_poly.type
_entity_poly.pdbx_seq_one_letter_code
_entity_poly.pdbx_strand_id
1 'polypeptide(L)'
;MNKSLFMHIVHRLSAEVEYFQPTQDAVGRSSLSPLQKCTAAIRQLAYGGGADTVDEYVRLAKTTAQKCLHNFTTGIIHLFGDEYLRRPTPEDLERLLHIGEQRGFPEMVGSIDCMHWEWKNYPTAWKGMYSRGTGKSTIVLEEVVSYDLWIWHAFLELQVSFP
;
A
#
# COMPACT_ATOMS: atom_id res chain seq x y z
N MET A 1 -7.82 6.08 8.26
CA MET A 1 -7.70 4.66 8.66
C MET A 1 -8.36 4.46 10.03
N ASN A 2 -9.13 3.38 10.20
CA ASN A 2 -9.76 3.04 11.48
C ASN A 2 -8.72 2.65 12.54
N LYS A 3 -8.93 3.04 13.81
CA LYS A 3 -8.01 2.74 14.92
C LYS A 3 -7.83 1.24 15.16
N SER A 4 -8.89 0.44 15.07
CA SER A 4 -8.85 -1.01 15.27
C SER A 4 -7.95 -1.69 14.24
N LEU A 5 -8.14 -1.37 12.94
CA LEU A 5 -7.29 -1.87 11.86
C LEU A 5 -5.83 -1.48 12.06
N PHE A 6 -5.57 -0.22 12.43
CA PHE A 6 -4.20 0.23 12.70
C PHE A 6 -3.54 -0.55 13.84
N MET A 7 -4.24 -0.74 14.96
CA MET A 7 -3.72 -1.51 16.08
C MET A 7 -3.51 -2.98 15.73
N HIS A 8 -4.37 -3.57 14.89
CA HIS A 8 -4.19 -4.92 14.40
C HIS A 8 -2.90 -5.07 13.59
N ILE A 9 -2.64 -4.14 12.66
CA ILE A 9 -1.41 -4.09 11.86
C ILE A 9 -0.18 -3.97 12.78
N VAL A 10 -0.20 -3.03 13.73
CA VAL A 10 0.91 -2.81 14.66
C VAL A 10 1.19 -4.07 15.47
N HIS A 11 0.15 -4.72 16.00
CA HIS A 11 0.29 -5.93 16.81
C HIS A 11 0.87 -7.09 16.00
N ARG A 12 0.34 -7.36 14.80
CA ARG A 12 0.84 -8.44 13.92
C ARG A 12 2.29 -8.20 13.52
N LEU A 13 2.64 -6.98 13.11
CA LEU A 13 4.02 -6.63 12.77
C LEU A 13 4.96 -6.78 13.97
N SER A 14 4.55 -6.33 15.17
CA SER A 14 5.35 -6.50 16.38
C SER A 14 5.54 -7.95 16.78
N ALA A 15 4.58 -8.83 16.51
CA ALA A 15 4.70 -10.25 16.83
C ALA A 15 5.62 -10.98 15.85
N GLU A 16 5.49 -10.71 14.56
CA GLU A 16 6.07 -11.55 13.50
C GLU A 16 7.28 -10.96 12.80
N VAL A 17 7.51 -9.64 12.92
CA VAL A 17 8.62 -8.95 12.24
C VAL A 17 9.59 -8.40 13.27
N GLU A 18 10.80 -8.96 13.30
CA GLU A 18 11.87 -8.61 14.25
C GLU A 18 12.13 -7.10 14.31
N TYR A 19 12.12 -6.40 13.17
CA TYR A 19 12.34 -4.95 13.13
C TYR A 19 11.30 -4.16 13.93
N PHE A 20 10.07 -4.66 14.07
CA PHE A 20 8.98 -4.03 14.84
C PHE A 20 8.88 -4.55 16.26
N GLN A 21 9.74 -5.46 16.69
CA GLN A 21 9.80 -5.85 18.10
C GLN A 21 10.45 -4.73 18.93
N PRO A 22 10.00 -4.52 20.19
CA PRO A 22 10.71 -3.67 21.12
C PRO A 22 12.12 -4.22 21.37
N THR A 23 13.13 -3.39 21.18
CA THR A 23 14.54 -3.74 21.45
C THR A 23 15.19 -2.70 22.35
N GLN A 24 16.31 -3.05 22.96
CA GLN A 24 17.14 -2.12 23.73
C GLN A 24 18.53 -2.05 23.11
N ASP A 25 19.12 -0.86 23.11
CA ASP A 25 20.52 -0.68 22.71
C ASP A 25 21.49 -1.19 23.79
N ALA A 26 22.80 -1.21 23.48
CA ALA A 26 23.84 -1.67 24.40
C ALA A 26 23.95 -0.83 25.70
N VAL A 27 23.30 0.35 25.74
CA VAL A 27 23.26 1.26 26.90
C VAL A 27 21.91 1.14 27.63
N GLY A 28 21.05 0.21 27.22
CA GLY A 28 19.73 -0.05 27.82
C GLY A 28 18.64 0.94 27.40
N ARG A 29 18.85 1.78 26.38
CA ARG A 29 17.81 2.68 25.88
C ARG A 29 16.84 1.91 25.00
N SER A 30 15.56 2.09 25.27
CA SER A 30 14.49 1.52 24.43
C SER A 30 14.57 2.09 23.01
N SER A 31 14.50 1.19 22.03
CA SER A 31 14.34 1.57 20.64
C SER A 31 12.97 2.16 20.37
N LEU A 32 12.77 2.67 19.15
CA LEU A 32 11.50 3.24 18.73
C LEU A 32 10.36 2.24 18.88
N SER A 33 9.25 2.72 19.42
CA SER A 33 8.07 1.88 19.58
C SER A 33 7.54 1.40 18.23
N PRO A 34 6.87 0.23 18.20
CA PRO A 34 6.28 -0.27 16.96
C PRO A 34 5.22 0.69 16.39
N LEU A 35 4.49 1.37 17.28
CA LEU A 35 3.55 2.44 16.93
C LEU A 35 4.23 3.58 16.16
N GLN A 36 5.38 4.06 16.63
CA GLN A 36 6.14 5.11 15.94
C GLN A 36 6.64 4.62 14.57
N LYS A 37 7.20 3.41 14.51
CA LYS A 37 7.70 2.81 13.25
C LYS A 37 6.58 2.66 12.21
N CYS A 38 5.42 2.13 12.60
CA CYS A 38 4.27 1.96 11.71
C CYS A 38 3.68 3.31 11.29
N THR A 39 3.56 4.26 12.23
CA THR A 39 3.06 5.61 11.92
C THR A 39 3.96 6.31 10.91
N ALA A 40 5.28 6.20 11.06
CA ALA A 40 6.25 6.77 10.14
C ALA A 40 6.12 6.17 8.72
N ALA A 41 5.94 4.85 8.60
CA ALA A 41 5.74 4.20 7.31
C ALA A 41 4.43 4.64 6.64
N ILE A 42 3.31 4.63 7.37
CA ILE A 42 2.00 4.98 6.84
C ILE A 42 1.94 6.45 6.42
N ARG A 43 2.58 7.36 7.15
CA ARG A 43 2.66 8.78 6.75
C ARG A 43 3.44 8.97 5.45
N GLN A 44 4.52 8.21 5.25
CA GLN A 44 5.26 8.25 3.99
C GLN A 44 4.40 7.76 2.81
N LEU A 45 3.64 6.67 3.02
CA LEU A 45 2.72 6.15 2.01
C LEU A 45 1.57 7.12 1.69
N ALA A 46 0.95 7.71 2.73
CA ALA A 46 -0.25 8.54 2.57
C ALA A 46 0.04 9.89 1.89
N TYR A 47 1.19 10.50 2.18
CA TYR A 47 1.49 11.85 1.68
C TYR A 47 2.45 11.87 0.49
N GLY A 48 3.05 10.73 0.13
CA GLY A 48 4.06 10.66 -0.94
C GLY A 48 5.28 11.57 -0.70
N GLY A 49 5.43 12.10 0.51
CA GLY A 49 6.50 13.01 0.89
C GLY A 49 7.82 12.28 1.12
N GLY A 50 8.94 12.96 0.88
CA GLY A 50 10.24 12.42 1.25
C GLY A 50 10.31 12.11 2.75
N ALA A 51 11.08 11.09 3.11
CA ALA A 51 11.29 10.68 4.51
C ALA A 51 11.71 11.83 5.46
N ASP A 52 12.15 12.96 4.92
CA ASP A 52 12.50 14.19 5.63
C ASP A 52 11.28 14.86 6.30
N THR A 53 10.06 14.74 5.75
CA THR A 53 8.85 15.34 6.36
C THR A 53 8.29 14.52 7.54
N VAL A 54 8.78 13.29 7.72
CA VAL A 54 8.42 12.43 8.85
C VAL A 54 9.10 12.90 10.14
N ASP A 55 10.23 13.60 10.02
CA ASP A 55 10.97 14.15 11.16
C ASP A 55 10.14 15.18 11.95
N GLU A 56 9.32 15.98 11.26
CA GLU A 56 8.48 17.00 11.91
C GLU A 56 7.44 16.40 12.87
N TYR A 57 6.93 15.20 12.58
CA TYR A 57 5.85 14.57 13.35
C TYR A 57 6.32 13.47 14.30
N VAL A 58 7.25 12.62 13.85
CA VAL A 58 7.70 11.43 14.59
C VAL A 58 9.13 11.60 15.11
N ARG A 59 9.83 12.68 14.72
CA ARG A 59 11.24 12.97 15.07
C ARG A 59 12.16 11.81 14.74
N LEU A 60 12.05 11.34 13.50
CA LEU A 60 12.85 10.25 12.96
C LEU A 60 13.81 10.76 11.91
N ALA A 61 15.08 10.36 12.05
CA ALA A 61 16.06 10.53 10.99
C ALA A 61 15.56 9.87 9.69
N LYS A 62 15.83 10.53 8.55
CA LYS A 62 15.47 10.09 7.21
C LYS A 62 15.75 8.61 6.94
N THR A 63 16.94 8.14 7.31
CA THR A 63 17.36 6.74 7.09
C THR A 63 16.52 5.76 7.90
N THR A 64 16.14 6.11 9.12
CA THR A 64 15.26 5.31 9.96
C THR A 64 13.84 5.30 9.40
N ALA A 65 13.33 6.43 8.94
CA ALA A 65 12.01 6.51 8.31
C ALA A 65 11.95 5.65 7.03
N GLN A 66 13.00 5.66 6.20
CA GLN A 66 13.11 4.78 5.03
C GLN A 66 13.14 3.30 5.40
N LYS A 67 13.93 2.92 6.42
CA LYS A 67 13.95 1.53 6.92
C LYS A 67 12.60 1.11 7.47
N CYS A 68 11.89 1.99 8.19
CA CYS A 68 10.54 1.71 8.66
C CYS A 68 9.61 1.45 7.48
N LEU A 69 9.64 2.29 6.44
CA LEU A 69 8.83 2.10 5.23
C LEU A 69 9.12 0.75 4.57
N HIS A 70 10.40 0.42 4.35
CA HIS A 70 10.77 -0.83 3.70
C HIS A 70 10.31 -2.06 4.49
N ASN A 71 10.65 -2.15 5.78
CA ASN A 71 10.25 -3.28 6.63
C ASN A 71 8.73 -3.34 6.81
N PHE A 72 8.06 -2.18 6.85
CA PHE A 72 6.60 -2.12 6.91
C PHE A 72 5.99 -2.72 5.66
N THR A 73 6.36 -2.25 4.46
CA THR A 73 5.78 -2.74 3.21
C THR A 73 6.04 -4.24 3.01
N THR A 74 7.27 -4.70 3.28
CA THR A 74 7.60 -6.14 3.22
C THR A 74 6.77 -6.95 4.22
N GLY A 75 6.64 -6.47 5.45
CA GLY A 75 5.82 -7.13 6.48
C GLY A 75 4.35 -7.16 6.11
N ILE A 76 3.79 -6.07 5.56
CA ILE A 76 2.40 -6.02 5.12
C ILE A 76 2.15 -7.04 4.00
N ILE A 77 3.00 -7.08 2.97
CA ILE A 77 2.87 -8.04 1.87
C ILE A 77 2.93 -9.47 2.40
N HIS A 78 3.90 -9.77 3.27
CA HIS A 78 4.07 -11.12 3.82
C HIS A 78 2.90 -11.55 4.72
N LEU A 79 2.38 -10.67 5.56
CA LEU A 79 1.39 -11.03 6.59
C LEU A 79 -0.05 -10.93 6.11
N PHE A 80 -0.33 -10.05 5.15
CA PHE A 80 -1.68 -9.71 4.71
C PHE A 80 -1.89 -9.91 3.21
N GLY A 81 -0.83 -10.11 2.42
CA GLY A 81 -0.93 -10.22 0.96
C GLY A 81 -1.81 -11.38 0.52
N ASP A 82 -1.63 -12.57 1.09
CA ASP A 82 -2.42 -13.75 0.70
C ASP A 82 -3.91 -13.62 1.08
N GLU A 83 -4.20 -12.87 2.13
CA GLU A 83 -5.57 -12.64 2.59
C GLU A 83 -6.27 -11.56 1.76
N TYR A 84 -5.60 -10.42 1.54
CA TYR A 84 -6.24 -9.23 0.96
C TYR A 84 -5.94 -9.00 -0.52
N LEU A 85 -4.94 -9.68 -1.10
CA LEU A 85 -4.55 -9.56 -2.50
C LEU A 85 -4.57 -10.94 -3.16
N ARG A 86 -5.78 -11.42 -3.49
CA ARG A 86 -5.98 -12.70 -4.19
C ARG A 86 -7.12 -12.63 -5.18
N ARG A 87 -7.19 -13.62 -6.08
CA ARG A 87 -8.35 -13.78 -6.95
C ARG A 87 -9.58 -14.21 -6.14
N PRO A 88 -10.78 -13.71 -6.47
CA PRO A 88 -12.02 -14.10 -5.79
C PRO A 88 -12.31 -15.58 -6.03
N THR A 89 -12.76 -16.27 -4.98
CA THR A 89 -13.34 -17.61 -5.13
C THR A 89 -14.81 -17.51 -5.56
N PRO A 90 -15.44 -18.60 -5.99
CA PRO A 90 -16.88 -18.60 -6.26
C PRO A 90 -17.73 -18.13 -5.07
N GLU A 91 -17.33 -18.48 -3.84
CA GLU A 91 -18.01 -18.06 -2.61
C GLU A 91 -17.88 -16.56 -2.36
N ASP A 92 -16.70 -15.97 -2.64
CA ASP A 92 -16.51 -14.52 -2.58
C ASP A 92 -17.40 -13.81 -3.60
N LEU A 93 -17.45 -14.34 -4.83
CA LEU A 93 -18.26 -13.77 -5.90
C LEU A 93 -19.75 -13.79 -5.55
N GLU A 94 -20.27 -14.92 -5.07
CA GLU A 94 -21.66 -15.05 -4.64
C GLU A 94 -21.98 -14.05 -3.52
N ARG A 95 -21.10 -13.93 -2.52
CA ARG A 95 -21.25 -12.97 -1.43
C ARG A 95 -21.24 -11.52 -1.93
N LEU A 96 -20.33 -11.17 -2.83
CA LEU A 96 -20.23 -9.81 -3.39
C LEU A 96 -21.46 -9.46 -4.21
N LEU A 97 -21.94 -10.38 -5.05
CA LEU A 97 -23.15 -10.20 -5.84
C LEU A 97 -24.39 -10.01 -4.96
N HIS A 98 -24.53 -10.82 -3.92
CA HIS A 98 -25.63 -10.70 -2.96
C HIS A 98 -25.65 -9.32 -2.27
N ILE A 99 -24.48 -8.84 -1.85
CA ILE A 99 -24.36 -7.53 -1.20
C ILE A 99 -24.54 -6.38 -2.19
N GLY A 100 -24.06 -6.54 -3.42
CA GLY A 100 -24.28 -5.60 -4.52
C GLY A 100 -25.78 -5.42 -4.78
N GLU A 101 -26.51 -6.52 -4.90
CA GLU A 101 -27.97 -6.52 -5.09
C GLU A 101 -28.69 -5.80 -3.93
N GLN A 102 -28.37 -6.13 -2.67
CA GLN A 102 -28.94 -5.45 -1.51
C GLN A 102 -28.67 -3.93 -1.48
N ARG A 103 -27.56 -3.49 -2.08
CA ARG A 103 -27.17 -2.08 -2.15
C ARG A 103 -27.66 -1.38 -3.42
N GLY A 104 -28.38 -2.06 -4.31
CA GLY A 104 -28.88 -1.51 -5.56
C GLY A 104 -27.89 -1.50 -6.73
N PHE A 105 -26.80 -2.27 -6.61
CA PHE A 105 -25.78 -2.46 -7.64
C PHE A 105 -25.72 -3.94 -8.05
N PRO A 106 -26.73 -4.44 -8.79
CA PRO A 106 -26.72 -5.82 -9.27
C PRO A 106 -25.48 -6.07 -10.13
N GLU A 107 -24.91 -7.27 -10.02
CA GLU A 107 -23.71 -7.71 -10.76
C GLU A 107 -22.39 -7.01 -10.38
N MET A 108 -22.38 -6.11 -9.39
CA MET A 108 -21.16 -5.43 -8.95
C MET A 108 -20.30 -6.31 -8.05
N VAL A 109 -19.08 -6.62 -8.51
CA VAL A 109 -18.09 -7.41 -7.76
C VAL A 109 -17.10 -6.50 -6.99
N GLY A 110 -16.97 -5.25 -7.40
CA GLY A 110 -16.09 -4.28 -6.75
C GLY A 110 -16.09 -2.95 -7.50
N SER A 111 -15.34 -1.99 -6.97
CA SER A 111 -15.03 -0.74 -7.63
C SER A 111 -13.65 -0.82 -8.26
N ILE A 112 -13.51 -0.32 -9.47
CA ILE A 112 -12.21 -0.16 -10.13
C ILE A 112 -11.72 1.26 -9.86
N ASP A 113 -10.46 1.42 -9.47
CA ASP A 113 -9.80 2.73 -9.37
C ASP A 113 -8.43 2.70 -10.06
N CYS A 114 -8.04 3.83 -10.64
CA CYS A 114 -6.79 4.00 -11.37
C CYS A 114 -5.98 5.16 -10.79
N MET A 115 -4.76 4.89 -10.31
CA MET A 115 -3.82 5.92 -9.89
C MET A 115 -2.73 6.14 -10.94
N HIS A 116 -2.59 7.39 -11.38
CA HIS A 116 -1.58 7.80 -12.35
C HIS A 116 -0.40 8.50 -11.65
N TRP A 117 0.82 8.06 -11.94
CA TRP A 117 2.04 8.70 -11.46
C TRP A 117 2.96 9.09 -12.61
N GLU A 118 3.49 10.30 -12.56
CA GLU A 118 4.55 10.73 -13.48
C GLU A 118 5.81 9.90 -13.23
N TRP A 119 6.23 9.17 -14.25
CA TRP A 119 7.47 8.43 -14.24
C TRP A 119 8.59 9.40 -14.61
N LYS A 120 9.47 9.74 -13.66
CA LYS A 120 10.60 10.66 -13.91
C LYS A 120 11.81 9.96 -14.53
N ASN A 121 12.04 8.70 -14.17
CA ASN A 121 13.22 7.91 -14.54
C ASN A 121 12.84 6.74 -15.46
N TYR A 122 12.18 7.02 -16.59
CA TYR A 122 11.85 6.00 -17.59
C TYR A 122 13.02 5.74 -18.55
N PRO A 123 13.21 4.50 -19.02
CA PRO A 123 14.09 4.23 -20.15
C PRO A 123 13.65 5.05 -21.36
N THR A 124 14.55 5.82 -21.97
CA THR A 124 14.25 6.67 -23.14
C THR A 124 13.61 5.87 -24.28
N ALA A 125 14.04 4.61 -24.45
CA ALA A 125 13.49 3.68 -25.45
C ALA A 125 11.96 3.49 -25.32
N TRP A 126 11.41 3.67 -24.13
CA TRP A 126 10.01 3.40 -23.80
C TRP A 126 9.17 4.69 -23.68
N LYS A 127 9.81 5.86 -23.82
CA LYS A 127 9.17 7.17 -23.70
C LYS A 127 7.94 7.31 -24.59
N GLY A 128 8.05 6.92 -25.87
CA GLY A 128 6.98 7.07 -26.85
C GLY A 128 5.74 6.23 -26.55
N MET A 129 5.92 5.04 -25.98
CA MET A 129 4.81 4.15 -25.61
C MET A 129 4.01 4.70 -24.43
N TYR A 130 4.68 5.40 -23.51
CA TYR A 130 4.09 5.82 -22.23
C TYR A 130 3.82 7.34 -22.12
N SER A 131 4.12 8.13 -23.15
CA SER A 131 3.87 9.58 -23.16
C SER A 131 2.53 9.91 -23.80
N ARG A 132 1.54 10.29 -23.00
CA ARG A 132 0.20 10.69 -23.48
C ARG A 132 0.10 12.18 -23.73
N GLY A 133 0.38 12.68 -24.93
CA GLY A 133 0.05 14.05 -25.42
C GLY A 133 0.60 15.27 -24.63
N THR A 134 1.02 15.06 -23.39
CA THR A 134 1.47 16.01 -22.36
C THR A 134 2.98 16.01 -22.22
N GLY A 135 3.67 15.16 -23.01
CA GLY A 135 5.13 15.04 -23.05
C GLY A 135 5.77 14.27 -21.87
N LYS A 136 4.96 13.80 -20.91
CA LYS A 136 5.39 13.10 -19.70
C LYS A 136 4.95 11.64 -19.71
N SER A 137 5.86 10.74 -19.36
CA SER A 137 5.54 9.33 -19.19
C SER A 137 4.81 9.09 -17.86
N THR A 138 3.74 8.29 -17.87
CA THR A 138 3.00 7.93 -16.66
C THR A 138 2.94 6.42 -16.45
N ILE A 139 3.02 5.98 -15.19
CA ILE A 139 2.68 4.62 -14.75
C ILE A 139 1.26 4.66 -14.20
N VAL A 140 0.47 3.62 -14.48
CA VAL A 140 -0.88 3.47 -13.95
C VAL A 140 -0.95 2.22 -13.08
N LEU A 141 -1.46 2.37 -11.87
CA LEU A 141 -1.92 1.27 -11.05
C LEU A 141 -3.44 1.20 -11.16
N GLU A 142 -3.95 0.08 -11.64
CA GLU A 142 -5.38 -0.24 -11.66
C GLU A 142 -5.68 -1.31 -10.62
N GLU A 143 -6.64 -1.06 -9.74
CA GLU A 143 -7.06 -2.01 -8.72
C GLU A 143 -8.58 -2.18 -8.67
N VAL A 144 -9.03 -3.43 -8.48
CA VAL A 144 -10.43 -3.75 -8.22
C VAL A 144 -10.58 -4.09 -6.75
N VAL A 145 -11.26 -3.22 -6.02
CA VAL A 145 -11.42 -3.31 -4.56
C VAL A 145 -12.89 -3.43 -4.20
N SER A 146 -13.19 -4.31 -3.26
CA SER A 146 -14.55 -4.46 -2.73
C SER A 146 -14.72 -3.79 -1.37
N TYR A 147 -15.96 -3.71 -0.90
CA TYR A 147 -16.34 -2.87 0.25
C TYR A 147 -15.69 -3.29 1.58
N ASP A 148 -15.17 -4.50 1.68
CA ASP A 148 -14.55 -5.13 2.85
C ASP A 148 -13.02 -5.11 2.80
N LEU A 149 -12.44 -4.25 1.94
CA LEU A 149 -10.99 -4.02 1.80
C LEU A 149 -10.24 -5.11 1.04
N TRP A 150 -10.94 -6.03 0.37
CA TRP A 150 -10.32 -7.05 -0.47
C TRP A 150 -9.98 -6.49 -1.85
N ILE A 151 -8.75 -6.75 -2.29
CA ILE A 151 -8.20 -6.40 -3.60
C ILE A 151 -8.21 -7.66 -4.46
N TRP A 152 -9.13 -7.70 -5.42
CA TRP A 152 -9.35 -8.86 -6.29
C TRP A 152 -8.43 -8.87 -7.51
N HIS A 153 -7.97 -7.68 -7.88
CA HIS A 153 -7.09 -7.45 -9.00
C HIS A 153 -6.25 -6.22 -8.72
N ALA A 154 -4.95 -6.31 -9.00
CA ALA A 154 -4.05 -5.19 -9.04
C ALA A 154 -3.15 -5.37 -10.27
N PHE A 155 -3.10 -4.36 -11.12
CA PHE A 155 -2.30 -4.39 -12.33
C PHE A 155 -1.54 -3.08 -12.49
N LEU A 156 -0.23 -3.21 -12.67
CA LEU A 156 0.63 -2.07 -12.93
C LEU A 156 0.85 -1.98 -14.44
N GLU A 157 0.06 -1.14 -15.08
CA GLU A 157 0.24 -0.84 -16.49
C GLU A 157 1.36 0.18 -16.65
N LEU A 158 2.37 -0.23 -17.39
CA LEU A 158 2.99 0.69 -18.32
C LEU A 158 1.97 0.81 -19.47
N GLN A 159 1.25 1.92 -19.57
CA GLN A 159 0.19 2.07 -20.56
C GLN A 159 0.72 2.03 -22.00
N VAL A 160 0.63 0.88 -22.66
CA VAL A 160 0.76 0.76 -24.12
C VAL A 160 -0.65 0.69 -24.68
N SER A 161 -1.17 1.79 -25.21
CA SER A 161 -2.39 1.71 -26.02
C SER A 161 -2.02 1.39 -27.46
N PHE A 162 -2.49 0.24 -27.96
CA PHE A 162 -2.63 -0.03 -29.40
C PHE A 162 -3.74 0.88 -29.99
N PRO A 163 -3.66 1.21 -31.29
CA PRO A 163 -4.47 2.25 -31.94
C PRO A 163 -5.96 1.95 -32.01
#